data_AF-H2D031-F1
#
_entry.id   AF-H2D031-F1
#
_cell.length_a   1.000
_cell.length_b   1.000
_cell.length_c   1.000
_cell.angle_alpha   90.00
_cell.angle_beta   90.00
_cell.angle_gamma   90.00
#
_symmetry.space_group_name_H-M   'P 1'
#
loop_
_entity.id
_entity.type
_entity.pdbx_description
1 polymer ?
#
loop_
_entity_poly.entity_id
_entity_poly.type
_entity_poly.pdbx_seq_one_letter_code
_entity_poly.pdbx_strand_id
1 'polypeptide(L)'
;SLVRFLCTCKSWSDLIGSSCFVSTHLHRNVTKHTHVYLLCLHHPNFERNDDPDDPYVEQEFQWSLFSNETFEECSKLRHPSGSTEHYMIYGSSNGLVCISEEILNFDSPIHIWNPSVKKFRTPPMSTNINIKFSYVALQFGFHPGVNDYKAVRMMRTNKNALAVEVYSLKTDSWKMIEAIPPWLKCTWQHHKGTFFNGVAYHVLLKGPIFSIMSFDSGS
;
A
#
# COMPACT_ATOMS: atom_id res chain seq x y z
N SER A 1 13.79 -1.85 -21.36
CA SER A 1 13.26 -1.23 -20.12
C SER A 1 13.68 0.23 -20.06
N LEU A 2 12.74 1.13 -19.77
CA LEU A 2 12.95 2.58 -19.65
C LEU A 2 13.99 2.93 -18.56
N VAL A 3 14.05 2.12 -17.49
CA VAL A 3 14.95 2.30 -16.35
C VAL A 3 16.42 2.34 -16.75
N ARG A 4 16.82 1.63 -17.82
CA ARG A 4 18.21 1.62 -18.31
C ARG A 4 18.66 2.99 -18.81
N PHE A 5 17.73 3.81 -19.31
CA PHE A 5 18.01 5.16 -19.78
C PHE A 5 18.16 6.19 -18.65
N LEU A 6 17.79 5.83 -17.41
CA LEU A 6 18.06 6.71 -16.25
C LEU A 6 19.55 6.85 -15.96
N CYS A 7 20.37 5.88 -16.38
CA CYS A 7 21.81 5.87 -16.12
C CYS A 7 22.66 6.43 -17.27
N THR A 8 22.05 6.89 -18.37
CA THR A 8 22.80 7.30 -19.57
C THR A 8 23.26 8.75 -19.50
N CYS A 9 22.34 9.70 -19.22
CA CYS A 9 22.67 11.09 -18.98
C CYS A 9 21.54 11.83 -18.22
N LYS A 10 21.87 12.99 -17.65
CA LYS A 10 20.95 13.80 -16.84
C LYS A 10 19.68 14.19 -17.59
N SER A 11 19.80 14.67 -18.83
CA SER A 11 18.64 15.10 -19.62
C SER A 11 17.60 13.99 -19.83
N TRP A 12 18.04 12.75 -20.04
CA TRP A 12 17.13 11.61 -20.18
C TRP A 12 16.53 11.20 -18.84
N SER A 13 17.33 11.21 -17.77
CA SER A 13 16.83 10.99 -16.41
C SER A 13 15.76 12.02 -16.02
N ASP A 14 16.00 13.30 -16.30
CA ASP A 14 15.09 14.40 -16.00
C ASP A 14 13.80 14.30 -16.82
N LEU A 15 13.91 13.97 -18.12
CA LEU A 15 12.75 13.74 -18.98
C LEU A 15 11.88 12.59 -18.46
N ILE A 16 12.49 11.45 -18.15
CA ILE A 16 11.78 10.25 -17.65
C ILE A 16 11.18 10.51 -16.27
N GLY A 17 11.88 11.25 -15.41
CA GLY A 17 11.40 11.64 -14.08
C GLY A 17 10.39 12.77 -14.08
N SER A 18 10.17 13.46 -15.20
CA SER A 18 9.25 14.59 -15.28
C SER A 18 7.80 14.16 -15.02
N SER A 19 7.05 15.00 -14.31
CA SER A 19 5.64 14.74 -14.00
C SER A 19 4.79 14.54 -15.26
N CYS A 20 5.08 15.28 -16.34
CA CYS A 20 4.41 15.14 -17.62
C CYS A 20 4.65 13.77 -18.26
N PHE A 21 5.91 13.32 -18.31
CA PHE A 21 6.24 12.00 -18.85
C PHE A 21 5.59 10.89 -18.01
N VAL A 22 5.71 10.96 -16.69
CA VAL A 22 5.12 9.98 -15.76
C VAL A 22 3.60 9.92 -15.94
N SER A 23 2.91 11.06 -15.92
CA SER A 23 1.46 11.13 -16.09
C SER A 23 1.01 10.58 -17.45
N THR A 24 1.71 10.95 -18.53
CA THR A 24 1.40 10.45 -19.88
C THR A 24 1.63 8.94 -19.99
N HIS A 25 2.72 8.44 -19.40
CA HIS A 25 3.02 7.02 -19.38
C HIS A 25 1.98 6.22 -18.60
N LEU A 26 1.58 6.69 -17.41
CA LEU A 26 0.53 6.08 -16.60
C LEU A 26 -0.81 6.08 -17.34
N HIS A 27 -1.22 7.21 -17.91
CA HIS A 27 -2.46 7.30 -18.67
C HIS A 27 -2.46 6.36 -19.88
N ARG A 28 -1.32 6.24 -20.58
CA ARG A 28 -1.17 5.31 -21.69
C ARG A 28 -1.32 3.85 -21.25
N ASN A 29 -0.72 3.47 -20.12
CA ASN A 29 -0.84 2.10 -19.60
C ASN A 29 -2.28 1.78 -19.20
N VAL A 30 -2.99 2.72 -18.55
CA VAL A 30 -4.41 2.58 -18.19
C VAL A 30 -5.30 2.44 -19.42
N THR A 31 -5.12 3.31 -20.43
CA THR A 31 -5.99 3.34 -21.63
C THR A 31 -5.76 2.18 -22.57
N LYS A 32 -4.53 1.69 -22.71
CA LYS A 32 -4.19 0.61 -23.64
C LYS A 32 -4.22 -0.78 -22.99
N HIS A 33 -4.43 -0.86 -21.68
CA HIS A 33 -4.25 -2.08 -20.89
C HIS A 33 -2.90 -2.77 -21.13
N THR A 34 -1.89 -2.02 -21.56
CA THR A 34 -0.55 -2.54 -21.82
C THR A 34 0.24 -2.58 -20.52
N HIS A 35 1.02 -3.65 -20.30
CA HIS A 35 1.89 -3.80 -19.12
C HIS A 35 1.14 -4.00 -17.80
N VAL A 36 0.03 -4.75 -17.84
CA VAL A 36 -0.64 -5.23 -16.63
C VAL A 36 0.09 -6.46 -16.11
N TYR A 37 0.51 -6.40 -14.85
CA TYR A 37 1.20 -7.51 -14.17
C TYR A 37 0.46 -7.87 -12.90
N LEU A 38 0.47 -9.15 -12.56
CA LEU A 38 0.00 -9.65 -11.28
C LEU A 38 1.19 -9.70 -10.33
N LEU A 39 1.06 -9.05 -9.17
CA LEU A 39 2.02 -9.18 -8.08
C LEU A 39 1.51 -10.25 -7.13
N CYS A 40 2.25 -11.34 -6.98
CA CYS A 40 1.84 -12.46 -6.13
C CYS A 40 2.94 -12.79 -5.12
N LEU A 41 2.52 -13.07 -3.89
CA LEU A 41 3.31 -13.78 -2.89
C LEU A 41 2.99 -15.27 -3.02
N HIS A 42 3.99 -16.09 -3.26
CA HIS A 42 3.79 -17.52 -3.49
C HIS A 42 5.01 -18.33 -3.05
N HIS A 43 4.79 -19.64 -2.88
CA HIS A 43 5.87 -20.59 -2.64
C HIS A 43 6.67 -20.83 -3.95
N PRO A 44 8.02 -20.97 -3.91
CA PRO A 44 8.83 -21.21 -5.09
C PRO A 44 8.45 -22.46 -5.89
N ASN A 45 7.96 -23.49 -5.19
CA ASN A 45 7.43 -24.71 -5.80
C ASN A 45 5.90 -24.67 -5.79
N PHE A 46 5.28 -24.54 -6.98
CA PHE A 46 3.83 -24.45 -7.16
C PHE A 46 3.10 -25.80 -7.03
N GLU A 47 3.82 -26.92 -7.15
CA GLU A 47 3.26 -28.27 -7.06
C GLU A 47 3.37 -28.85 -5.64
N ARG A 48 3.83 -28.02 -4.68
CA ARG A 48 3.99 -28.43 -3.29
C ARG A 48 2.61 -28.65 -2.66
N ASN A 49 2.37 -29.88 -2.21
CA ASN A 49 1.24 -30.19 -1.34
C ASN A 49 1.75 -30.08 0.09
N ASP A 50 1.55 -28.91 0.70
CA ASP A 50 1.88 -28.73 2.11
C ASP A 50 0.85 -29.42 3.00
N ASP A 51 1.34 -30.21 3.96
CA ASP A 51 0.53 -30.64 5.09
C ASP A 51 0.36 -29.42 6.03
N PRO A 52 -0.86 -28.87 6.18
CA PRO A 52 -1.09 -27.70 7.01
C PRO A 52 -0.76 -27.92 8.50
N ASP A 53 -0.60 -29.18 8.93
CA ASP A 53 -0.30 -29.55 10.31
C ASP A 53 1.20 -29.82 10.57
N ASP A 54 2.10 -29.69 9.58
CA ASP A 54 3.55 -29.89 9.78
C ASP A 54 4.24 -28.63 10.35
N PRO A 55 4.68 -28.65 11.63
CA PRO A 55 5.32 -27.50 12.28
C PRO A 55 6.76 -27.24 11.82
N TYR A 56 7.34 -28.08 10.98
CA TYR A 56 8.72 -27.96 10.47
C TYR A 56 8.79 -27.41 9.04
N VAL A 57 7.67 -27.06 8.42
CA VAL A 57 7.65 -26.45 7.10
C VAL A 57 8.18 -25.02 7.18
N GLU A 58 9.43 -24.83 6.73
CA GLU A 58 9.92 -23.49 6.40
C GLU A 58 9.06 -22.91 5.27
N GLN A 59 8.24 -21.92 5.62
CA GLN A 59 7.44 -21.15 4.67
C GLN A 59 8.35 -20.13 3.96
N GLU A 60 9.14 -20.63 3.01
CA GLU A 60 9.82 -19.75 2.07
C GLU A 60 8.81 -19.20 1.07
N PHE A 61 8.43 -17.93 1.24
CA PHE A 61 7.63 -17.21 0.25
C PHE A 61 8.48 -16.23 -0.53
N GLN A 62 8.18 -16.08 -1.82
CA GLN A 62 8.77 -15.08 -2.68
C GLN A 62 7.70 -14.21 -3.35
N TRP A 63 8.06 -12.96 -3.62
CA TRP A 63 7.26 -12.08 -4.45
C TRP A 63 7.67 -12.24 -5.90
N SER A 64 6.71 -12.35 -6.80
CA SER A 64 6.96 -12.39 -8.25
C SER A 64 5.94 -11.55 -9.00
N LEU A 65 6.37 -11.02 -10.16
CA LEU A 65 5.45 -10.47 -11.16
C LEU A 65 5.13 -11.55 -12.18
N PHE A 66 3.85 -11.69 -12.47
CA PHE A 66 3.33 -12.58 -13.51
C PHE A 66 2.68 -11.76 -14.61
N SER A 67 2.74 -12.29 -15.83
CA SER A 67 1.97 -11.77 -16.95
C SER A 67 0.47 -11.91 -16.64
N ASN A 68 -0.32 -10.86 -16.82
CA ASN A 68 -1.77 -10.96 -16.68
C ASN A 68 -2.40 -11.82 -17.81
N GLU A 69 -1.72 -11.96 -18.95
CA GLU A 69 -2.25 -12.69 -20.10
C GLU A 69 -1.88 -14.17 -20.07
N THR A 70 -0.61 -14.48 -19.79
CA THR A 70 -0.08 -15.85 -19.82
C THR A 70 0.07 -16.48 -18.44
N PHE A 71 -0.03 -15.69 -17.36
CA PHE A 71 0.27 -16.12 -15.99
C PHE A 71 1.67 -16.69 -15.79
N GLU A 72 2.59 -16.44 -16.73
CA GLU A 72 3.99 -16.84 -16.61
C GLU A 72 4.77 -15.88 -15.71
N GLU A 73 5.70 -16.42 -14.92
CA GLU A 73 6.58 -15.63 -14.07
C GLU A 73 7.49 -14.74 -14.93
N CYS A 74 7.27 -13.42 -14.84
CA CYS A 74 8.06 -12.43 -15.55
C CYS A 74 9.33 -12.05 -14.79
N SER A 75 9.23 -11.94 -13.46
CA SER A 75 10.38 -11.58 -12.63
C SER A 75 10.17 -11.94 -11.17
N LYS A 76 11.19 -12.57 -10.59
CA LYS A 76 11.34 -12.69 -9.13
C LYS A 76 11.74 -11.37 -8.49
N LEU A 77 11.13 -11.08 -7.36
CA LEU A 77 11.33 -9.86 -6.59
C LEU A 77 11.86 -10.22 -5.21
N ARG A 78 12.82 -9.42 -4.75
CA ARG A 78 13.26 -9.47 -3.36
C ARG A 78 12.37 -8.54 -2.56
N HIS A 79 11.98 -8.99 -1.37
CA HIS A 79 11.19 -8.16 -0.48
C HIS A 79 11.98 -6.88 -0.11
N PRO A 80 11.33 -5.69 -0.07
CA PRO A 80 11.97 -4.42 0.30
C PRO A 80 12.76 -4.44 1.61
N SER A 81 12.28 -5.16 2.63
CA SER A 81 12.95 -5.26 3.94
C SER A 81 13.91 -6.46 4.07
N GLY A 82 14.06 -7.28 3.04
CA GLY A 82 14.92 -8.48 3.06
C GLY A 82 14.35 -9.67 3.85
N SER A 83 13.26 -9.49 4.59
CA SER A 83 12.51 -10.57 5.26
C SER A 83 11.47 -11.21 4.32
N THR A 84 11.21 -12.50 4.48
CA THR A 84 10.15 -13.27 3.81
C THR A 84 8.88 -13.42 4.66
N GLU A 85 8.84 -12.84 5.87
CA GLU A 85 7.74 -13.02 6.82
C GLU A 85 6.55 -12.09 6.57
N HIS A 86 5.32 -12.63 6.56
CA HIS A 86 4.00 -11.99 6.81
C HIS A 86 3.86 -10.48 6.49
N TYR A 87 4.03 -10.06 5.23
CA TYR A 87 3.64 -8.73 4.76
C TYR A 87 2.28 -8.78 4.05
N MET A 88 1.51 -7.70 4.21
CA MET A 88 0.24 -7.52 3.54
C MET A 88 0.26 -6.29 2.61
N ILE A 89 -0.50 -6.35 1.52
CA ILE A 89 -0.75 -5.20 0.63
C ILE A 89 -1.93 -4.39 1.18
N TYR A 90 -1.69 -3.11 1.46
CA TYR A 90 -2.67 -2.15 1.98
C TYR A 90 -3.27 -1.24 0.89
N GLY A 91 -2.80 -1.38 -0.34
CA GLY A 91 -3.36 -0.70 -1.50
C GLY A 91 -2.37 -0.68 -2.65
N SER A 92 -2.88 -0.51 -3.85
CA SER A 92 -2.08 -0.32 -5.05
C SER A 92 -2.69 0.77 -5.93
N SER A 93 -1.83 1.54 -6.58
CA SER A 93 -2.26 2.56 -7.52
C SER A 93 -1.13 2.88 -8.48
N ASN A 94 -1.42 2.89 -9.78
CA ASN A 94 -0.46 3.30 -10.83
C ASN A 94 0.87 2.53 -10.79
N GLY A 95 0.84 1.23 -10.44
CA GLY A 95 2.04 0.39 -10.32
C GLY A 95 2.83 0.58 -9.01
N LEU A 96 2.41 1.48 -8.13
CA LEU A 96 2.88 1.55 -6.75
C LEU A 96 2.03 0.66 -5.86
N VAL A 97 2.67 0.02 -4.89
CA VAL A 97 2.05 -0.88 -3.92
C VAL A 97 2.47 -0.45 -2.53
N CYS A 98 1.52 -0.30 -1.62
CA CYS A 98 1.80 -0.07 -0.21
C CYS A 98 1.78 -1.40 0.52
N ILE A 99 2.88 -1.71 1.20
CA ILE A 99 3.05 -2.92 1.98
C ILE A 99 3.51 -2.59 3.40
N SER A 100 3.11 -3.42 4.35
CA SER A 100 3.58 -3.41 5.73
C SER A 100 3.35 -4.80 6.35
N GLU A 101 3.74 -4.99 7.60
CA GLU A 101 3.51 -6.21 8.36
C GLU A 101 2.01 -6.55 8.40
N GLU A 102 1.67 -7.84 8.33
CA GLU A 102 0.28 -8.33 8.40
C GLU A 102 -0.40 -7.90 9.70
N ILE A 103 0.31 -8.00 10.82
CA ILE A 103 -0.12 -7.47 12.11
C ILE A 103 0.40 -6.03 12.22
N LEU A 104 -0.38 -5.11 11.68
CA LEU A 104 -0.02 -3.70 11.62
C LEU A 104 -0.07 -3.02 12.99
N ASN A 105 1.09 -2.56 13.47
CA ASN A 105 1.24 -1.70 14.63
C ASN A 105 1.50 -0.25 14.20
N PHE A 106 1.53 0.66 15.17
CA PHE A 106 1.77 2.08 14.91
C PHE A 106 3.19 2.36 14.37
N ASP A 107 4.15 1.61 14.90
CA ASP A 107 5.57 1.62 14.60
C ASP A 107 5.97 0.64 13.50
N SER A 108 5.03 -0.18 12.99
CA SER A 108 5.30 -1.06 11.86
C SER A 108 5.74 -0.23 10.65
N PRO A 109 6.85 -0.61 9.99
CA PRO A 109 7.36 0.12 8.85
C PRO A 109 6.39 0.02 7.68
N ILE A 110 6.08 1.18 7.09
CA ILE A 110 5.28 1.25 5.87
C ILE A 110 6.24 1.40 4.69
N HIS A 111 6.03 0.62 3.63
CA HIS A 111 6.79 0.76 2.40
C HIS A 111 5.87 1.05 1.22
N ILE A 112 6.20 2.09 0.46
CA ILE A 112 5.61 2.39 -0.84
C ILE A 112 6.59 1.87 -1.89
N TRP A 113 6.23 0.75 -2.51
CA TRP A 113 7.09 -0.02 -3.39
C TRP A 113 6.65 0.11 -4.85
N ASN A 114 7.61 0.27 -5.75
CA ASN A 114 7.44 0.08 -7.19
C ASN A 114 8.14 -1.23 -7.59
N PRO A 115 7.38 -2.33 -7.74
CA PRO A 115 7.92 -3.65 -8.11
C PRO A 115 8.67 -3.64 -9.45
N SER A 116 8.16 -2.90 -10.44
CA SER A 116 8.71 -2.89 -11.81
C SER A 116 10.12 -2.30 -11.90
N VAL A 117 10.46 -1.38 -11.00
CA VAL A 117 11.80 -0.76 -10.95
C VAL A 117 12.59 -1.18 -9.70
N LYS A 118 12.03 -2.08 -8.88
CA LYS A 118 12.65 -2.62 -7.65
C LYS A 118 13.12 -1.53 -6.68
N LYS A 119 12.38 -0.41 -6.60
CA LYS A 119 12.64 0.69 -5.66
C LYS A 119 11.48 0.85 -4.72
N PHE A 120 11.77 1.15 -3.47
CA PHE A 120 10.78 1.48 -2.48
C PHE A 120 11.16 2.78 -1.76
N ARG A 121 10.16 3.38 -1.12
CA ARG A 121 10.32 4.48 -0.19
C ARG A 121 9.64 4.09 1.12
N THR A 122 10.30 4.38 2.23
CA THR A 122 9.72 4.25 3.56
C THR A 122 9.31 5.65 4.02
N PRO A 123 8.02 5.95 4.20
CA PRO A 123 7.59 7.20 4.83
C PRO A 123 8.27 7.39 6.19
N PRO A 124 8.52 8.64 6.63
CA PRO A 124 9.01 8.90 7.96
C PRO A 124 8.01 8.37 9.00
N MET A 125 8.52 8.01 10.18
CA MET A 125 7.65 7.66 11.30
C MET A 125 6.83 8.88 11.72
N SER A 126 5.55 8.67 12.05
CA SER A 126 4.72 9.75 12.58
C SER A 126 5.26 10.18 13.95
N THR A 127 5.63 11.45 14.08
CA THR A 127 6.33 11.99 15.26
C THR A 127 5.40 12.34 16.41
N ASN A 128 4.07 12.17 16.25
CA ASN A 128 3.10 12.94 17.01
C ASN A 128 2.35 12.21 18.13
N ILE A 129 2.73 10.98 18.52
CA ILE A 129 1.83 10.20 19.39
C ILE A 129 2.54 9.36 20.47
N ASN A 130 2.49 9.83 21.72
CA ASN A 130 2.81 9.07 22.94
C ASN A 130 1.69 8.08 23.35
N ILE A 131 0.79 7.73 22.42
CA ILE A 131 -0.41 6.95 22.71
C ILE A 131 -0.24 5.55 22.11
N LYS A 132 -0.47 4.52 22.94
CA LYS A 132 -0.50 3.14 22.46
C LYS A 132 -1.81 2.87 21.73
N PHE A 133 -1.70 2.45 20.48
CA PHE A 133 -2.81 1.98 19.66
C PHE A 133 -2.90 0.46 19.72
N SER A 134 -4.13 -0.05 19.72
CA SER A 134 -4.42 -1.48 19.72
C SER A 134 -4.93 -1.99 18.38
N TYR A 135 -5.26 -1.07 17.48
CA TYR A 135 -5.66 -1.40 16.12
C TYR A 135 -5.20 -0.32 15.17
N VAL A 136 -4.65 -0.73 14.02
CA VAL A 136 -4.23 0.14 12.94
C VAL A 136 -4.78 -0.42 11.63
N ALA A 137 -5.46 0.43 10.86
CA ALA A 137 -5.81 0.19 9.47
C ALA A 137 -5.05 1.15 8.58
N LEU A 138 -4.66 0.67 7.40
CA LEU A 138 -3.94 1.45 6.41
C LEU A 138 -4.59 1.27 5.03
N GLN A 139 -4.70 2.36 4.29
CA GLN A 139 -5.14 2.38 2.90
C GLN A 139 -4.20 3.25 2.10
N PHE A 140 -3.91 2.87 0.87
CA PHE A 140 -3.05 3.64 -0.01
C PHE A 140 -3.67 3.79 -1.40
N GLY A 141 -3.54 4.99 -1.97
CA GLY A 141 -3.83 5.19 -3.38
C GLY A 141 -3.58 6.61 -3.87
N PHE A 142 -3.90 6.85 -5.14
CA PHE A 142 -3.69 8.12 -5.81
C PHE A 142 -4.91 9.04 -5.66
N HIS A 143 -4.68 10.28 -5.22
CA HIS A 143 -5.66 11.35 -5.18
C HIS A 143 -5.52 12.22 -6.44
N PRO A 144 -6.41 12.08 -7.44
CA PRO A 144 -6.29 12.82 -8.70
C PRO A 144 -6.45 14.34 -8.52
N GLY A 145 -7.37 14.78 -7.65
CA GLY A 145 -7.63 16.20 -7.40
C GLY A 145 -6.44 17.02 -6.88
N VAL A 146 -5.53 16.41 -6.10
CA VAL A 146 -4.31 17.08 -5.61
C VAL A 146 -3.02 16.53 -6.24
N ASN A 147 -3.15 15.63 -7.21
CA ASN A 147 -2.06 14.94 -7.91
C ASN A 147 -0.99 14.40 -6.94
N ASP A 148 -1.42 13.59 -5.99
CA ASP A 148 -0.57 13.07 -4.92
C ASP A 148 -0.96 11.64 -4.56
N TYR A 149 0.01 10.85 -4.11
CA TYR A 149 -0.27 9.57 -3.49
C TYR A 149 -0.44 9.77 -2.00
N LYS A 150 -1.51 9.19 -1.46
CA LYS A 150 -1.88 9.31 -0.07
C LYS A 150 -1.88 7.95 0.59
N ALA A 151 -1.43 7.91 1.84
CA ALA A 151 -1.72 6.78 2.71
C ALA A 151 -2.57 7.29 3.88
N VAL A 152 -3.73 6.67 4.10
CA VAL A 152 -4.62 7.01 5.21
C VAL A 152 -4.44 5.94 6.28
N ARG A 153 -4.06 6.37 7.49
CA ARG A 153 -3.86 5.49 8.64
C ARG A 153 -4.91 5.82 9.68
N MET A 154 -5.76 4.84 9.97
CA MET A 154 -6.78 4.93 11.01
C MET A 154 -6.33 4.10 12.20
N MET A 155 -6.29 4.73 13.38
CA MET A 155 -5.72 4.15 14.58
C MET A 155 -6.70 4.23 15.72
N ARG A 156 -6.76 3.17 16.53
CA ARG A 156 -7.67 3.09 17.66
C ARG A 156 -6.93 2.67 18.91
N THR A 157 -7.23 3.36 20.02
CA THR A 157 -6.66 3.05 21.33
C THR A 157 -7.52 2.03 22.07
N ASN A 158 -6.96 1.42 23.12
CA ASN A 158 -7.72 0.56 24.04
C ASN A 158 -8.91 1.26 24.72
N LYS A 159 -8.88 2.60 24.80
CA LYS A 159 -9.97 3.42 25.34
C LYS A 159 -10.97 3.84 24.26
N ASN A 160 -10.94 3.22 23.09
CA ASN A 160 -11.79 3.49 21.93
C ASN A 160 -11.64 4.89 21.34
N ALA A 161 -10.60 5.65 21.70
CA ALA A 161 -10.27 6.90 21.03
C ALA A 161 -9.76 6.57 19.61
N LEU A 162 -10.34 7.23 18.61
CA LEU A 162 -9.93 7.13 17.22
C LEU A 162 -9.01 8.29 16.86
N ALA A 163 -8.02 8.00 16.04
CA ALA A 163 -7.13 8.94 15.41
C ALA A 163 -7.05 8.59 13.91
N VAL A 164 -7.00 9.60 13.05
CA VAL A 164 -6.78 9.42 11.62
C VAL A 164 -5.67 10.36 11.21
N GLU A 165 -4.74 9.87 10.41
CA GLU A 165 -3.72 10.69 9.78
C GLU A 165 -3.55 10.31 8.31
N VAL A 166 -3.05 11.27 7.55
CA VAL A 166 -2.80 11.12 6.12
C VAL A 166 -1.36 11.43 5.83
N TYR A 167 -0.68 10.49 5.20
CA TYR A 167 0.62 10.70 4.58
C TYR A 167 0.44 11.29 3.19
N SER A 168 1.25 12.29 2.86
CA SER A 168 1.43 12.80 1.51
C SER A 168 2.80 12.37 0.97
N LEU A 169 2.82 11.67 -0.16
CA LEU A 169 4.08 11.32 -0.82
C LEU A 169 4.81 12.55 -1.35
N LYS A 170 4.05 13.57 -1.79
CA LYS A 170 4.57 14.84 -2.30
C LYS A 170 5.26 15.69 -1.24
N THR A 171 4.68 15.82 -0.04
CA THR A 171 5.28 16.61 1.06
C THR A 171 6.15 15.77 2.00
N ASP A 172 6.12 14.44 1.84
CA ASP A 172 6.81 13.47 2.68
C ASP A 172 6.52 13.61 4.16
N SER A 173 5.24 13.81 4.50
CA SER A 173 4.83 14.09 5.87
C SER A 173 3.48 13.49 6.20
N TRP A 174 3.31 13.12 7.45
CA TRP A 174 2.02 12.75 8.04
C TRP A 174 1.32 13.99 8.58
N LYS A 175 0.00 14.06 8.39
CA LYS A 175 -0.87 15.10 8.94
C LYS A 175 -2.03 14.44 9.68
N MET A 176 -2.20 14.81 10.95
CA MET A 176 -3.34 14.40 11.76
C MET A 176 -4.63 15.09 11.32
N ILE A 177 -5.74 14.36 11.38
CA ILE A 177 -7.07 14.90 11.15
C ILE A 177 -7.68 15.29 12.49
N GLU A 178 -7.96 16.58 12.66
CA GLU A 178 -8.41 17.14 13.94
C GLU A 178 -9.88 16.82 14.27
N ALA A 179 -10.72 16.76 13.24
CA ALA A 179 -12.17 16.59 13.40
C ALA A 179 -12.59 15.15 13.11
N ILE A 180 -12.81 14.36 14.16
CA ILE A 180 -13.40 13.03 14.07
C ILE A 180 -14.82 13.08 14.67
N PRO A 181 -15.87 12.81 13.87
CA PRO A 181 -17.25 12.80 14.35
C PRO A 181 -17.45 11.94 15.61
N PRO A 182 -18.27 12.36 16.59
CA PRO A 182 -18.46 11.60 17.84
C PRO A 182 -19.02 10.19 17.65
N TRP A 183 -19.91 9.97 16.66
CA TRP A 183 -20.50 8.66 16.35
C TRP A 183 -19.49 7.62 15.86
N LEU A 184 -18.32 8.09 15.43
CA LEU A 184 -17.19 7.32 14.95
C LEU A 184 -16.38 6.69 16.10
N LYS A 185 -16.63 7.10 17.35
CA LYS A 185 -15.97 6.61 18.58
C LYS A 185 -16.56 5.29 19.13
N CYS A 186 -17.47 4.64 18.40
CA CYS A 186 -18.05 3.36 18.80
C CYS A 186 -17.12 2.16 18.57
N THR A 187 -17.45 1.01 19.17
CA THR A 187 -16.80 -0.28 18.89
C THR A 187 -17.20 -0.83 17.54
N TRP A 188 -16.25 -0.81 16.59
CA TRP A 188 -16.38 -1.43 15.28
C TRP A 188 -15.41 -2.60 15.15
N GLN A 189 -15.84 -3.66 14.48
CA GLN A 189 -14.91 -4.57 13.83
C GLN A 189 -14.55 -3.94 12.49
N HIS A 190 -13.25 -3.76 12.27
CA HIS A 190 -12.75 -3.15 11.05
C HIS A 190 -12.44 -4.26 10.03
N HIS A 191 -13.00 -4.12 8.84
CA HIS A 191 -12.67 -4.98 7.71
C HIS A 191 -11.71 -4.26 6.76
N LYS A 192 -11.31 -4.96 5.69
CA LYS A 192 -10.46 -4.39 4.64
C LYS A 192 -11.06 -3.08 4.12
N GLY A 193 -10.22 -2.06 4.02
CA GLY A 193 -10.54 -0.82 3.34
C GLY A 193 -9.99 -0.81 1.92
N THR A 194 -10.41 0.17 1.14
CA THR A 194 -9.84 0.46 -0.19
C THR A 194 -9.65 1.96 -0.36
N PHE A 195 -8.88 2.36 -1.36
CA PHE A 195 -8.68 3.76 -1.70
C PHE A 195 -9.06 3.99 -3.15
N PHE A 196 -9.93 4.96 -3.41
CA PHE A 196 -10.33 5.29 -4.77
C PHE A 196 -10.59 6.78 -4.93
N ASN A 197 -10.03 7.37 -5.98
CA ASN A 197 -10.22 8.78 -6.35
C ASN A 197 -9.98 9.77 -5.20
N GLY A 198 -8.95 9.56 -4.40
CA GLY A 198 -8.63 10.44 -3.27
C GLY A 198 -9.39 10.14 -1.98
N VAL A 199 -10.25 9.12 -1.97
CA VAL A 199 -11.07 8.77 -0.81
C VAL A 199 -10.67 7.39 -0.30
N ALA A 200 -10.40 7.29 1.00
CA ALA A 200 -10.26 6.03 1.70
C ALA A 200 -11.64 5.54 2.17
N TYR A 201 -12.00 4.33 1.79
CA TYR A 201 -13.24 3.67 2.16
C TYR A 201 -12.95 2.56 3.16
N HIS A 202 -13.70 2.55 4.25
CA HIS A 202 -13.61 1.56 5.31
C HIS A 202 -14.95 0.89 5.50
N VAL A 203 -14.95 -0.44 5.52
CA VAL A 203 -16.11 -1.22 5.92
C VAL A 203 -16.03 -1.44 7.43
N LEU A 204 -17.05 -0.95 8.13
CA LEU A 204 -17.18 -1.07 9.56
C LEU A 204 -18.39 -1.93 9.90
N LEU A 205 -18.25 -2.78 10.92
CA LEU A 205 -19.34 -3.58 11.45
C LEU A 205 -19.65 -3.18 12.90
N LYS A 206 -20.92 -2.85 13.18
CA LYS A 206 -21.45 -2.61 14.53
C LYS A 206 -22.69 -3.46 14.76
N GLY A 207 -22.53 -4.52 15.55
CA GLY A 207 -23.58 -5.52 15.71
C GLY A 207 -23.91 -6.14 14.34
N PRO A 208 -25.18 -6.16 13.90
CA PRO A 208 -25.57 -6.71 12.59
C PRO A 208 -25.42 -5.71 11.43
N ILE A 209 -25.02 -4.46 11.68
CA ILE A 209 -25.05 -3.39 10.69
C ILE A 209 -23.66 -3.18 10.09
N PHE A 210 -23.56 -3.34 8.77
CA PHE A 210 -22.42 -2.88 7.98
C PHE A 210 -22.60 -1.41 7.63
N SER A 211 -21.52 -0.65 7.73
CA SER A 211 -21.47 0.76 7.32
C SER A 211 -20.21 1.00 6.52
N ILE A 212 -20.33 1.81 5.47
CA ILE A 212 -19.18 2.29 4.71
C ILE A 212 -18.87 3.69 5.20
N MET A 213 -17.65 3.88 5.65
CA MET A 213 -17.10 5.17 5.98
C MET A 213 -16.15 5.60 4.88
N SER A 214 -16.30 6.84 4.44
CA SER A 214 -15.39 7.47 3.50
C SER A 214 -14.62 8.59 4.19
N PHE A 215 -13.34 8.70 3.84
CA PHE A 215 -12.47 9.77 4.28
C PHE A 215 -11.77 10.39 3.07
N ASP A 216 -12.04 11.66 2.80
CA ASP A 216 -11.37 12.42 1.75
C ASP A 216 -9.97 12.83 2.21
N SER A 217 -8.96 12.44 1.44
CA SER A 217 -7.55 12.66 1.77
C SER A 217 -6.96 13.97 1.21
N GLY A 218 -7.80 14.87 0.68
CA GLY A 218 -7.38 16.15 0.11
C GLY A 218 -6.88 17.20 1.10
N SER A 219 -7.08 16.98 2.41
CA SER A 219 -6.73 17.92 3.50
C SER A 219 -5.26 17.94 3.89
#